data_AF-A0A840S329-F1
#
_entry.id   AF-A0A840S329-F1
#
_cell.length_a   1.000
_cell.length_b   1.000
_cell.length_c   1.000
_cell.angle_alpha   90.00
_cell.angle_beta   90.00
_cell.angle_gamma   90.00
#
_symmetry.space_group_name_H-M   'P 1'
#
loop_
_entity.id
_entity.type
_entity.pdbx_description
1 polymer ?
#
loop_
_entity_poly.entity_id
_entity_poly.type
_entity_poly.pdbx_seq_one_letter_code
_entity_poly.pdbx_strand_id
1 'polypeptide(L)'
;MKFNATSIRQHEASKLLTKNFLETGKNILGDGLKLCQRAKAHHTQDPNTAFVVVERKSIKEKINGKYVTQTYTLSRMHDVAQCGNAHLCPHCAGYKASDMRNWLELAFLPAAKTHNLHVGLLTLTAQHRRNDDWSAHIAKFYLSLEDFSISMYREFKKIGSFGRVRAMECPVGSNGLHLHIHDLITYAPGTDIEEFQKLALKKWKAALKKNGMSCNSHGVDLNAQGQFDPLYIAKEIAAYDTKNKSKSDLKNLFQLLDASAKGDKQSANDWIRAAKAIQGRDRWNVGQLAQKLGIPCPSDWKKPEGIAKIDPQRLVISYPQPQHMIATSPANPRAGLAFILRAARNEAARPGTTQRMVLRMCDETIKADVEQIKFKHAKTLAKLIKSSFTAEEKERMCAKIHSHCTFAIAEYRATTYSYMHPAPKPAPQVQEDYSGLIPGLELDFS
;
A
#
# COMPACT_ATOMS: atom_id res chain seq x y z
N MET A 1 -13.10 15.24 2.38
CA MET A 1 -11.96 14.85 1.50
C MET A 1 -11.21 13.59 1.94
N LYS A 2 -11.27 13.15 3.22
CA LYS A 2 -10.49 12.00 3.73
C LYS A 2 -10.64 10.68 2.94
N PHE A 3 -11.85 10.33 2.51
CA PHE A 3 -12.14 9.05 1.84
C PHE A 3 -11.47 8.86 0.47
N ASN A 4 -11.08 9.96 -0.18
CA ASN A 4 -10.42 9.90 -1.49
C ASN A 4 -8.89 9.99 -1.38
N ALA A 5 -8.35 10.42 -0.24
CA ALA A 5 -6.92 10.62 -0.06
C ALA A 5 -6.14 9.31 -0.24
N THR A 6 -6.64 8.21 0.32
CA THR A 6 -6.06 6.86 0.14
C THR A 6 -5.99 6.46 -1.33
N SER A 7 -7.08 6.61 -2.07
CA SER A 7 -7.12 6.28 -3.49
C SER A 7 -6.22 7.20 -4.34
N ILE A 8 -6.13 8.49 -4.00
CA ILE A 8 -5.23 9.44 -4.67
C ILE A 8 -3.76 9.06 -4.42
N ARG A 9 -3.38 8.81 -3.17
CA ARG A 9 -2.04 8.36 -2.81
C ARG A 9 -1.70 7.06 -3.51
N GLN A 10 -2.63 6.11 -3.59
CA GLN A 10 -2.39 4.81 -4.21
C GLN A 10 -2.19 4.95 -5.72
N HIS A 11 -2.97 5.83 -6.36
CA HIS A 11 -2.79 6.19 -7.76
C HIS A 11 -1.41 6.80 -8.01
N GLU A 12 -1.00 7.75 -7.18
CA GLU A 12 0.30 8.41 -7.30
C GLU A 12 1.47 7.43 -7.05
N ALA A 13 1.38 6.57 -6.04
CA ALA A 13 2.36 5.50 -5.81
C ALA A 13 2.46 4.58 -7.03
N SER A 14 1.33 4.18 -7.62
CA SER A 14 1.28 3.35 -8.82
C SER A 14 1.96 4.03 -10.01
N LYS A 15 1.72 5.33 -10.20
CA LYS A 15 2.38 6.15 -11.23
C LYS A 15 3.89 6.18 -11.06
N LEU A 16 4.36 6.47 -9.85
CA LEU A 16 5.79 6.55 -9.56
C LEU A 16 6.47 5.20 -9.79
N LEU A 17 5.84 4.09 -9.39
CA LEU A 17 6.37 2.74 -9.63
C LEU A 17 6.40 2.39 -11.12
N THR A 18 5.33 2.68 -11.86
CA THR A 18 5.29 2.46 -13.32
C THR A 18 6.36 3.29 -14.03
N LYS A 19 6.49 4.57 -13.66
CA LYS A 19 7.54 5.44 -14.21
C LYS A 19 8.94 4.89 -13.91
N ASN A 20 9.22 4.52 -12.67
CA ASN A 20 10.51 3.92 -12.30
C ASN A 20 10.78 2.64 -13.10
N PHE A 21 9.78 1.77 -13.28
CA PHE A 21 9.93 0.56 -14.10
C PHE A 21 10.26 0.90 -15.56
N LEU A 22 9.53 1.84 -16.17
CA LEU A 22 9.79 2.28 -17.55
C LEU A 22 11.19 2.91 -17.73
N GLU A 23 11.72 3.57 -16.69
CA GLU A 23 13.04 4.20 -16.72
C GLU A 23 14.19 3.21 -16.46
N THR A 24 13.97 2.21 -15.59
CA THR A 24 15.06 1.35 -15.08
C THR A 24 14.98 -0.11 -15.53
N GLY A 25 13.84 -0.56 -16.06
CA GLY A 25 13.55 -1.96 -16.37
C GLY A 25 13.40 -2.87 -15.13
N LYS A 26 13.43 -2.32 -13.92
CA LYS A 26 13.42 -3.10 -12.67
C LYS A 26 12.18 -2.78 -11.83
N ASN A 27 11.50 -3.84 -11.38
CA ASN A 27 10.43 -3.71 -10.39
C ASN A 27 11.01 -3.54 -8.99
N ILE A 28 10.26 -2.84 -8.14
CA ILE A 28 10.53 -2.72 -6.71
C ILE A 28 9.68 -3.77 -6.00
N LEU A 29 10.22 -4.55 -5.06
CA LEU A 29 9.42 -5.50 -4.31
C LEU A 29 8.28 -4.78 -3.57
N GLY A 30 7.06 -5.27 -3.78
CA GLY A 30 5.85 -4.62 -3.27
C GLY A 30 5.14 -3.71 -4.27
N ASP A 31 5.56 -3.71 -5.54
CA ASP A 31 4.91 -3.02 -6.65
C ASP A 31 3.52 -3.58 -7.00
N GLY A 32 3.15 -4.74 -6.46
CA GLY A 32 1.80 -5.31 -6.49
C GLY A 32 0.72 -4.35 -5.95
N LEU A 33 1.09 -3.28 -5.24
CA LEU A 33 0.17 -2.19 -4.90
C LEU A 33 -0.47 -1.53 -6.12
N LYS A 34 0.17 -1.61 -7.31
CA LYS A 34 -0.39 -1.18 -8.60
C LYS A 34 -1.72 -1.88 -8.91
N LEU A 35 -1.89 -3.11 -8.41
CA LEU A 35 -3.07 -3.95 -8.63
C LEU A 35 -4.02 -3.98 -7.43
N CYS A 36 -3.58 -3.52 -6.26
CA CYS A 36 -4.41 -3.47 -5.05
C CYS A 36 -5.68 -2.66 -5.31
N GLN A 37 -6.84 -3.11 -4.83
CA GLN A 37 -8.14 -2.47 -5.06
C GLN A 37 -8.59 -2.36 -6.53
N ARG A 38 -7.81 -2.89 -7.48
CA ARG A 38 -8.06 -2.75 -8.91
C ARG A 38 -8.23 -4.10 -9.58
N ALA A 39 -7.26 -4.99 -9.39
CA ALA A 39 -7.33 -6.35 -9.89
C ALA A 39 -8.20 -7.23 -9.00
N LYS A 40 -8.63 -8.36 -9.55
CA LYS A 40 -9.32 -9.44 -8.83
C LYS A 40 -8.49 -10.70 -8.70
N ALA A 41 -7.19 -10.59 -8.96
CA ALA A 41 -6.29 -11.70 -9.11
C ALA A 41 -6.33 -12.56 -7.82
N HIS A 42 -6.89 -13.77 -7.99
CA HIS A 42 -6.74 -14.97 -7.18
C HIS A 42 -7.91 -15.49 -6.32
N HIS A 43 -9.01 -14.75 -6.06
CA HIS A 43 -10.15 -15.30 -5.29
C HIS A 43 -11.52 -14.64 -5.59
N THR A 44 -11.89 -14.52 -6.86
CA THR A 44 -13.19 -13.97 -7.27
C THR A 44 -13.99 -15.00 -8.06
N GLN A 45 -15.31 -15.05 -7.84
CA GLN A 45 -16.23 -15.78 -8.73
C GLN A 45 -16.65 -14.95 -9.95
N ASP A 46 -16.39 -13.63 -9.93
CA ASP A 46 -16.82 -12.68 -10.95
C ASP A 46 -15.63 -11.87 -11.51
N PRO A 47 -14.66 -12.51 -12.18
CA PRO A 47 -13.45 -11.83 -12.66
C PRO A 47 -13.73 -10.71 -13.68
N ASN A 48 -14.90 -10.72 -14.31
CA ASN A 48 -15.27 -9.76 -15.35
C ASN A 48 -16.09 -8.57 -14.84
N THR A 49 -16.40 -8.51 -13.54
CA THR A 49 -17.31 -7.50 -12.98
C THR A 49 -16.67 -6.76 -11.82
N ALA A 50 -16.43 -5.46 -11.93
CA ALA A 50 -16.02 -4.64 -10.79
C ALA A 50 -17.23 -4.37 -9.87
N PHE A 51 -17.03 -4.43 -8.56
CA PHE A 51 -18.06 -4.12 -7.56
C PHE A 51 -17.67 -2.95 -6.68
N VAL A 52 -18.60 -2.00 -6.51
CA VAL A 52 -18.52 -0.93 -5.52
C VAL A 52 -19.66 -1.11 -4.54
N VAL A 53 -19.33 -1.22 -3.26
CA VAL A 53 -20.33 -1.26 -2.18
C VAL A 53 -20.43 0.13 -1.57
N VAL A 54 -21.66 0.61 -1.44
CA VAL A 54 -22.00 1.86 -0.78
C VAL A 54 -22.81 1.55 0.48
N GLU A 55 -22.36 2.08 1.60
CA GLU A 55 -22.98 1.86 2.92
C GLU A 55 -23.04 3.17 3.71
N ARG A 56 -24.04 3.30 4.59
CA ARG A 56 -24.10 4.37 5.58
C ARG A 56 -23.46 3.89 6.86
N LYS A 57 -22.55 4.68 7.43
CA LYS A 57 -21.86 4.35 8.68
C LYS A 57 -21.91 5.52 9.63
N SER A 58 -22.45 5.27 10.82
CA SER A 58 -22.40 6.19 11.95
C SER A 58 -21.09 6.01 12.69
N ILE A 59 -20.28 7.06 12.74
CA ILE A 59 -18.97 7.08 13.40
C ILE A 59 -19.04 8.05 14.56
N LYS A 60 -18.69 7.58 15.77
CA LYS A 60 -18.48 8.46 16.93
C LYS A 60 -17.08 9.06 16.84
N GLU A 61 -17.01 10.36 16.66
CA GLU A 61 -15.74 11.10 16.58
C GLU A 61 -15.64 12.11 17.72
N LYS A 62 -14.43 12.35 18.22
CA LYS A 62 -14.19 13.38 19.24
C LYS A 62 -13.83 14.69 18.54
N ILE A 63 -14.74 15.65 18.52
CA ILE A 63 -14.58 16.97 17.89
C ILE A 63 -14.60 18.02 19.01
N ASN A 64 -13.53 18.82 19.12
CA ASN A 64 -13.36 19.83 20.17
C ASN A 64 -13.58 19.27 21.58
N GLY A 65 -13.06 18.06 21.84
CA GLY A 65 -13.18 17.39 23.14
C GLY A 65 -14.51 16.68 23.40
N LYS A 66 -15.56 16.90 22.59
CA LYS A 66 -16.87 16.27 22.73
C LYS A 66 -17.06 15.12 21.73
N TYR A 67 -17.70 14.04 22.16
CA TYR A 67 -18.08 12.95 21.25
C TYR A 67 -19.32 13.35 20.45
N VAL A 68 -19.20 13.34 19.13
CA VAL A 68 -20.27 13.61 18.17
C VAL A 68 -20.43 12.38 17.28
N THR A 69 -21.66 11.90 17.10
CA THR A 69 -21.95 10.84 16.13
C THR A 69 -22.24 11.49 14.78
N GLN A 70 -21.44 11.18 13.76
CA GLN A 70 -21.68 11.62 12.39
C GLN A 70 -21.96 10.43 11.49
N THR A 71 -22.97 10.56 10.64
CA THR A 71 -23.31 9.53 9.65
C THR A 71 -22.68 9.88 8.31
N TYR A 72 -21.90 8.95 7.76
CA TYR A 72 -21.24 9.11 6.48
C TYR A 72 -21.74 8.08 5.47
N THR A 73 -21.99 8.51 4.23
CA THR A 73 -22.10 7.60 3.09
C THR A 73 -20.69 7.26 2.60
N LEU A 74 -20.32 5.99 2.75
CA LEU A 74 -19.02 5.46 2.37
C LEU A 74 -19.17 4.58 1.14
N SER A 75 -18.15 4.58 0.28
CA SER A 75 -18.07 3.72 -0.91
C SER A 75 -16.70 3.07 -0.93
N ARG A 76 -16.64 1.77 -1.18
CA ARG A 76 -15.38 1.04 -1.34
C ARG A 76 -15.48 0.02 -2.47
N MET A 77 -14.33 -0.32 -3.05
CA MET A 77 -14.27 -1.51 -3.89
C MET A 77 -14.56 -2.75 -3.03
N HIS A 78 -15.22 -3.72 -3.64
CA HIS A 78 -15.50 -5.02 -3.06
C HIS A 78 -14.96 -6.10 -3.98
N ASP A 79 -14.61 -7.26 -3.40
CA ASP A 79 -14.10 -8.41 -4.15
C ASP A 79 -12.89 -8.02 -5.02
N VAL A 80 -11.85 -7.50 -4.35
CA VAL A 80 -10.63 -6.97 -4.97
C VAL A 80 -9.38 -7.50 -4.30
N ALA A 81 -8.29 -7.56 -5.05
CA ALA A 81 -6.99 -7.95 -4.56
C ALA A 81 -6.46 -6.97 -3.50
N GLN A 82 -5.82 -7.51 -2.46
CA GLN A 82 -5.07 -6.76 -1.46
C GLN A 82 -3.59 -7.16 -1.53
N CYS A 83 -2.71 -6.20 -1.81
CA CYS A 83 -1.29 -6.52 -2.00
C CYS A 83 -0.53 -6.87 -0.69
N GLY A 84 -1.13 -6.63 0.47
CA GLY A 84 -0.51 -6.87 1.77
C GLY A 84 0.68 -5.97 2.11
N ASN A 85 1.13 -5.10 1.21
CA ASN A 85 2.26 -4.21 1.46
C ASN A 85 1.88 -3.11 2.45
N ALA A 86 2.30 -3.26 3.69
CA ALA A 86 1.94 -2.32 4.74
C ALA A 86 2.80 -1.05 4.75
N HIS A 87 3.90 -0.99 4.00
CA HIS A 87 4.78 0.19 3.92
C HIS A 87 4.36 1.17 2.85
N LEU A 88 4.22 0.64 1.63
CA LEU A 88 4.10 1.46 0.42
C LEU A 88 2.66 1.61 -0.04
N CYS A 89 1.75 0.70 0.33
CA CYS A 89 0.37 0.75 -0.13
C CYS A 89 -0.51 1.54 0.85
N PRO A 90 -1.06 2.69 0.44
CA PRO A 90 -2.05 3.45 1.18
C PRO A 90 -3.20 2.65 1.80
N HIS A 91 -3.74 1.72 1.02
CA HIS A 91 -4.88 0.91 1.42
C HIS A 91 -4.47 -0.16 2.44
N CYS A 92 -3.51 -1.01 2.08
CA CYS A 92 -3.10 -2.13 2.94
C CYS A 92 -2.40 -1.68 4.22
N ALA A 93 -1.71 -0.53 4.22
CA ALA A 93 -1.13 0.04 5.42
C ALA A 93 -2.20 0.36 6.48
N GLY A 94 -3.28 1.05 6.08
CA GLY A 94 -4.38 1.39 6.99
C GLY A 94 -5.13 0.14 7.48
N TYR A 95 -5.40 -0.80 6.58
CA TYR A 95 -6.05 -2.07 6.93
C TYR A 95 -5.23 -2.87 7.94
N LYS A 96 -3.96 -3.16 7.63
CA LYS A 96 -3.07 -3.94 8.50
C LYS A 96 -2.77 -3.22 9.82
N ALA A 97 -2.69 -1.90 9.82
CA ALA A 97 -2.53 -1.14 11.06
C ALA A 97 -3.75 -1.22 11.97
N SER A 98 -4.95 -1.13 11.40
CA SER A 98 -6.18 -1.32 12.18
C SER A 98 -6.24 -2.73 12.76
N ASP A 99 -5.88 -3.74 11.96
CA ASP A 99 -5.87 -5.13 12.40
C ASP A 99 -4.84 -5.37 13.52
N MET A 100 -3.60 -4.93 13.31
CA MET A 100 -2.53 -4.97 14.31
C MET A 100 -2.94 -4.24 15.61
N ARG A 101 -3.58 -3.08 15.52
CA ARG A 101 -4.09 -2.36 16.70
C ARG A 101 -5.09 -3.20 17.48
N ASN A 102 -6.06 -3.81 16.79
CA ASN A 102 -7.05 -4.64 17.47
C ASN A 102 -6.40 -5.90 18.08
N TRP A 103 -5.45 -6.53 17.39
CA TRP A 103 -4.70 -7.67 17.93
C TRP A 103 -3.89 -7.29 19.18
N LEU A 104 -3.23 -6.13 19.15
CA LEU A 104 -2.49 -5.62 20.31
C LEU A 104 -3.43 -5.43 21.52
N GLU A 105 -4.57 -4.78 21.29
CA GLU A 105 -5.54 -4.43 22.33
C GLU A 105 -6.28 -5.65 22.90
N LEU A 106 -6.70 -6.58 22.04
CA LEU A 106 -7.60 -7.67 22.40
C LEU A 106 -6.92 -9.00 22.66
N ALA A 107 -5.68 -9.20 22.19
CA ALA A 107 -4.94 -10.45 22.39
C ALA A 107 -3.63 -10.22 23.15
N PHE A 108 -2.73 -9.38 22.63
CA PHE A 108 -1.37 -9.25 23.18
C PHE A 108 -1.34 -8.64 24.59
N LEU A 109 -1.93 -7.45 24.78
CA LEU A 109 -1.87 -6.77 26.07
C LEU A 109 -2.57 -7.55 27.20
N PRO A 110 -3.76 -8.17 26.98
CA PRO A 110 -4.36 -9.07 27.96
C PRO A 110 -3.47 -10.27 28.30
N ALA A 111 -2.87 -10.92 27.29
CA ALA A 111 -1.99 -12.07 27.52
C ALA A 111 -0.73 -11.69 28.31
N ALA A 112 -0.08 -10.57 27.96
CA ALA A 112 1.07 -10.07 28.71
C ALA A 112 0.71 -9.85 30.19
N LYS A 113 -0.47 -9.28 30.48
CA LYS A 113 -0.96 -9.09 31.84
C LYS A 113 -1.19 -10.42 32.57
N THR A 114 -1.80 -11.41 31.93
CA THR A 114 -2.05 -12.75 32.52
C THR A 114 -0.74 -13.46 32.87
N HIS A 115 0.31 -13.29 32.06
CA HIS A 115 1.65 -13.81 32.31
C HIS A 115 2.47 -12.96 33.31
N ASN A 116 1.85 -11.97 33.95
CA ASN A 116 2.50 -11.02 34.86
C ASN A 116 3.73 -10.33 34.23
N LEU A 117 3.60 -9.90 32.98
CA LEU A 117 4.65 -9.19 32.24
C LEU A 117 4.31 -7.71 32.10
N HIS A 118 5.33 -6.86 32.24
CA HIS A 118 5.30 -5.47 31.81
C HIS A 118 5.65 -5.36 30.32
N VAL A 119 5.20 -4.27 29.68
CA VAL A 119 5.48 -3.96 28.27
C VAL A 119 6.20 -2.64 28.16
N GLY A 120 7.35 -2.62 27.50
CA GLY A 120 8.20 -1.45 27.26
C GLY A 120 8.33 -1.15 25.77
N LEU A 121 8.60 0.11 25.42
CA LEU A 121 8.83 0.55 24.05
C LEU A 121 10.31 0.87 23.86
N LEU A 122 11.04 -0.05 23.22
CA LEU A 122 12.44 0.12 22.84
C LEU A 122 12.54 0.70 21.43
N THR A 123 13.13 1.88 21.29
CA THR A 123 13.37 2.53 20.00
C THR A 123 14.86 2.48 19.66
N LEU A 124 15.21 1.98 18.47
CA LEU A 124 16.58 1.92 17.96
C LEU A 124 16.73 2.84 16.76
N THR A 125 17.79 3.64 16.76
CA THR A 125 18.09 4.63 15.71
C THR A 125 19.56 4.65 15.35
N ALA A 126 19.87 5.06 14.13
CA ALA A 126 21.24 5.25 13.66
C ALA A 126 21.39 6.59 12.96
N GLN A 127 22.62 7.11 12.96
CA GLN A 127 22.97 8.31 12.20
C GLN A 127 22.83 8.04 10.70
N HIS A 128 22.19 8.95 10.00
CA HIS A 128 21.91 8.89 8.56
C HIS A 128 22.03 10.30 7.96
N ARG A 129 22.24 10.37 6.65
CA ARG A 129 22.36 11.64 5.91
C ARG A 129 21.51 11.61 4.64
N ARG A 130 21.15 12.81 4.18
CA ARG A 130 20.25 13.01 3.04
C ARG A 130 20.75 12.36 1.75
N ASN A 131 22.05 12.52 1.54
CA ASN A 131 22.76 12.12 0.33
C ASN A 131 23.33 10.71 0.44
N ASP A 132 23.07 9.98 1.53
CA ASP A 132 23.44 8.57 1.61
C ASP A 132 22.68 7.77 0.53
N ASP A 133 23.30 6.68 0.09
CA ASP A 133 22.55 5.60 -0.55
C ASP A 133 21.65 4.96 0.52
N TRP A 134 20.36 5.31 0.49
CA TRP A 134 19.38 4.82 1.45
C TRP A 134 19.26 3.30 1.43
N SER A 135 19.45 2.66 0.27
CA SER A 135 19.35 1.20 0.19
C SER A 135 20.53 0.54 0.90
N ALA A 136 21.74 1.02 0.65
CA ALA A 136 22.94 0.56 1.35
C ALA A 136 22.88 0.87 2.86
N HIS A 137 22.36 2.04 3.24
CA HIS A 137 22.15 2.43 4.62
C HIS A 137 21.20 1.47 5.34
N ILE A 138 20.01 1.22 4.77
CA ILE A 138 19.02 0.30 5.37
C ILE A 138 19.58 -1.12 5.44
N ALA A 139 20.33 -1.58 4.44
CA ALA A 139 20.99 -2.89 4.49
C ALA A 139 21.94 -3.02 5.69
N LYS A 140 22.83 -2.04 5.89
CA LYS A 140 23.76 -2.00 7.04
C LYS A 140 23.03 -1.87 8.38
N PHE A 141 21.93 -1.12 8.43
CA PHE A 141 21.12 -1.00 9.63
C PHE A 141 20.56 -2.36 10.04
N TYR A 142 20.02 -3.13 9.10
CA TYR A 142 19.46 -4.45 9.40
C TYR A 142 20.51 -5.49 9.77
N LEU A 143 21.72 -5.43 9.20
CA LEU A 143 22.87 -6.22 9.68
C LEU A 143 23.20 -5.86 11.14
N SER A 144 23.23 -4.57 11.46
CA SER A 144 23.42 -4.10 12.85
C SER A 144 22.30 -4.57 13.77
N LEU A 145 21.06 -4.59 13.27
CA LEU A 145 19.88 -5.05 14.02
C LEU A 145 19.94 -6.55 14.32
N GLU A 146 20.49 -7.34 13.41
CA GLU A 146 20.76 -8.77 13.60
C GLU A 146 21.85 -8.98 14.65
N ASP A 147 23.00 -8.32 14.50
CA ASP A 147 24.09 -8.35 15.47
C ASP A 147 23.63 -7.93 16.88
N PHE A 148 22.83 -6.87 16.96
CA PHE A 148 22.21 -6.43 18.20
C PHE A 148 21.31 -7.50 18.81
N SER A 149 20.45 -8.10 17.99
CA SER A 149 19.50 -9.14 18.43
C SER A 149 20.21 -10.37 18.99
N ILE A 150 21.30 -10.80 18.34
CA ILE A 150 22.15 -11.89 18.83
C ILE A 150 22.79 -11.50 20.16
N SER A 151 23.40 -10.31 20.23
CA SER A 151 24.10 -9.85 21.43
C SER A 151 23.19 -9.61 22.64
N MET A 152 21.91 -9.33 22.41
CA MET A 152 20.91 -9.05 23.45
C MET A 152 20.12 -10.28 23.87
N TYR A 153 20.22 -11.40 23.17
CA TYR A 153 19.40 -12.59 23.41
C TYR A 153 19.42 -13.05 24.88
N ARG A 154 20.61 -13.13 25.48
CA ARG A 154 20.77 -13.51 26.90
C ARG A 154 20.25 -12.44 27.85
N GLU A 155 20.40 -11.16 27.51
CA GLU A 155 19.95 -10.06 28.37
C GLU A 155 18.42 -9.96 28.40
N PHE A 156 17.75 -10.18 27.28
CA PHE A 156 16.29 -10.28 27.23
C PHE A 156 15.78 -11.43 28.11
N LYS A 157 16.47 -12.58 28.14
CA LYS A 157 16.11 -13.68 29.04
C LYS A 157 16.27 -13.31 30.52
N LYS A 158 17.33 -12.59 30.89
CA LYS A 158 17.58 -12.18 32.28
C LYS A 158 16.47 -11.29 32.83
N ILE A 159 15.89 -10.42 31.99
CA ILE A 159 14.76 -9.57 32.39
C ILE A 159 13.40 -10.29 32.25
N GLY A 160 13.37 -11.61 32.06
CA GLY A 160 12.13 -12.38 31.93
C GLY A 160 11.35 -12.12 30.64
N SER A 161 11.99 -11.62 29.59
CA SER A 161 11.31 -11.29 28.33
C SER A 161 10.86 -12.53 27.57
N PHE A 162 9.59 -12.53 27.14
CA PHE A 162 9.04 -13.57 26.27
C PHE A 162 9.34 -13.28 24.80
N GLY A 163 9.51 -12.01 24.44
CA GLY A 163 9.84 -11.60 23.09
C GLY A 163 9.44 -10.15 22.83
N ARG A 164 9.20 -9.85 21.56
CA ARG A 164 8.88 -8.50 21.12
C ARG A 164 7.96 -8.46 19.91
N VAL A 165 7.18 -7.38 19.83
CA VAL A 165 6.53 -6.94 18.58
C VAL A 165 7.39 -5.84 18.00
N ARG A 166 8.06 -6.13 16.88
CA ARG A 166 8.86 -5.17 16.15
C ARG A 166 8.00 -4.42 15.14
N ALA A 167 8.20 -3.12 15.02
CA ALA A 167 7.70 -2.32 13.92
C ALA A 167 8.77 -1.39 13.34
N MET A 168 8.70 -1.20 12.03
CA MET A 168 9.57 -0.27 11.31
C MET A 168 8.83 1.02 10.98
N GLU A 169 9.42 2.16 11.36
CA GLU A 169 9.02 3.50 10.95
C GLU A 169 10.11 4.13 10.07
N CYS A 170 9.72 4.72 8.94
CA CYS A 170 10.64 5.24 7.93
C CYS A 170 10.20 6.63 7.40
N PRO A 171 10.05 7.68 8.23
CA PRO A 171 9.80 9.02 7.72
C PRO A 171 10.99 9.57 6.95
N VAL A 172 10.76 10.62 6.17
CA VAL A 172 11.78 11.33 5.41
C VAL A 172 11.81 12.79 5.84
N GLY A 173 12.99 13.27 6.25
CA GLY A 173 13.24 14.66 6.61
C GLY A 173 14.39 15.28 5.81
N SER A 174 14.89 16.42 6.29
CA SER A 174 16.07 17.11 5.77
C SER A 174 17.30 16.22 5.75
N ASN A 175 17.46 15.34 6.73
CA ASN A 175 18.56 14.39 6.81
C ASN A 175 18.32 13.09 6.04
N GLY A 176 17.26 12.99 5.23
CA GLY A 176 16.99 11.81 4.39
C GLY A 176 16.00 10.84 5.01
N LEU A 177 16.23 9.54 4.81
CA LEU A 177 15.36 8.47 5.32
C LEU A 177 15.72 8.15 6.77
N HIS A 178 14.78 8.38 7.68
CA HIS A 178 14.94 8.12 9.11
C HIS A 178 14.40 6.72 9.41
N LEU A 179 15.27 5.71 9.52
CA LEU A 179 14.85 4.39 9.96
C LEU A 179 14.81 4.33 11.49
N HIS A 180 13.63 4.09 12.03
CA HIS A 180 13.39 3.76 13.42
C HIS A 180 12.84 2.34 13.54
N ILE A 181 13.42 1.56 14.45
CA ILE A 181 12.81 0.31 14.90
C ILE A 181 12.20 0.55 16.26
N HIS A 182 10.90 0.29 16.37
CA HIS A 182 10.17 0.26 17.62
C HIS A 182 9.90 -1.19 17.98
N ASP A 183 10.45 -1.67 19.09
CA ASP A 183 10.20 -2.98 19.64
C ASP A 183 9.33 -2.80 20.91
N LEU A 184 8.09 -3.32 20.90
CA LEU A 184 7.37 -3.57 22.14
C LEU A 184 7.97 -4.81 22.79
N ILE A 185 8.77 -4.62 23.82
CA ILE A 185 9.44 -5.71 24.55
C ILE A 185 8.62 -6.08 25.78
N THR A 186 8.53 -7.36 26.11
CA THR A 186 8.02 -7.80 27.41
C THR A 186 9.13 -7.94 28.42
N TYR A 187 8.86 -7.75 29.70
CA TYR A 187 9.82 -7.92 30.79
C TYR A 187 9.12 -8.19 32.14
N ALA A 188 9.85 -8.75 33.10
CA ALA A 188 9.34 -9.05 34.43
C ALA A 188 9.15 -7.77 35.28
N PRO A 189 8.09 -7.66 36.09
CA PRO A 189 7.93 -6.58 37.07
C PRO A 189 9.16 -6.46 37.97
N GLY A 190 9.55 -5.23 38.32
CA GLY A 190 10.73 -4.95 39.13
C GLY A 190 12.07 -4.92 38.37
N THR A 191 12.08 -5.16 37.05
CA THR A 191 13.29 -4.98 36.21
C THR A 191 13.76 -3.53 36.24
N ASP A 192 15.07 -3.32 36.44
CA ASP A 192 15.71 -2.01 36.26
C ASP A 192 15.81 -1.67 34.76
N ILE A 193 14.86 -0.87 34.29
CA ILE A 193 14.74 -0.45 32.89
C ILE A 193 15.82 0.55 32.50
N GLU A 194 16.29 1.39 33.43
CA GLU A 194 17.34 2.37 33.15
C GLU A 194 18.69 1.69 32.96
N GLU A 195 19.02 0.72 33.81
CA GLU A 195 20.22 -0.12 33.64
C GLU A 195 20.14 -0.91 32.33
N PHE A 196 18.99 -1.52 32.05
CA PHE A 196 18.79 -2.25 30.79
C PHE A 196 18.93 -1.34 29.55
N GLN A 197 18.45 -0.10 29.60
CA GLN A 197 18.63 0.88 28.52
C GLN A 197 20.10 1.22 28.31
N LYS A 198 20.88 1.46 29.38
CA LYS A 198 22.33 1.73 29.29
C LYS A 198 23.07 0.56 28.64
N LEU A 199 22.71 -0.67 29.02
CA LEU A 199 23.25 -1.90 28.43
C LEU A 199 22.87 -2.04 26.95
N ALA A 200 21.60 -1.81 26.61
CA ALA A 200 21.10 -1.85 25.25
C ALA A 200 21.81 -0.82 24.36
N LEU A 201 22.00 0.42 24.84
CA LEU A 201 22.75 1.46 24.13
C LEU A 201 24.19 1.04 23.86
N LYS A 202 24.88 0.46 24.85
CA LYS A 202 26.25 -0.05 24.69
C LYS A 202 26.33 -1.12 23.60
N LYS A 203 25.42 -2.10 23.63
CA LYS A 203 25.37 -3.18 22.63
C LYS A 203 24.93 -2.69 21.25
N TRP A 204 24.02 -1.73 21.17
CA TRP A 204 23.60 -1.12 19.92
C TRP A 204 24.72 -0.35 19.24
N LYS A 205 25.46 0.47 19.99
CA LYS A 205 26.66 1.16 19.49
C LYS A 205 27.71 0.20 18.95
N ALA A 206 27.94 -0.92 19.65
CA ALA A 206 28.88 -1.96 19.20
C ALA A 206 28.43 -2.62 17.89
N ALA A 207 27.14 -2.96 17.78
CA ALA A 207 26.55 -3.56 16.57
C ALA A 207 26.60 -2.61 15.37
N LEU A 208 26.28 -1.33 15.57
CA LEU A 208 26.40 -0.30 14.54
C LEU A 208 27.85 -0.14 14.09
N LYS A 209 28.81 -0.04 15.03
CA LYS A 209 30.23 0.12 14.71
C LYS A 209 30.75 -1.03 13.84
N LYS A 210 30.34 -2.27 14.14
CA LYS A 210 30.71 -3.46 13.36
C LYS A 210 30.30 -3.36 11.88
N ASN A 211 29.20 -2.67 11.58
CA ASN A 211 28.67 -2.51 10.23
C ASN A 211 28.97 -1.12 9.62
N GLY A 212 29.93 -0.37 10.21
CA GLY A 212 30.35 0.94 9.71
C GLY A 212 29.31 2.05 9.92
N MET A 213 28.50 1.94 10.98
CA MET A 213 27.48 2.92 11.37
C MET A 213 27.73 3.44 12.79
N SER A 214 27.03 4.51 13.16
CA SER A 214 27.15 5.15 14.47
C SER A 214 25.82 5.70 14.96
N CYS A 215 25.72 5.96 16.26
CA CYS A 215 24.63 6.71 16.89
C CYS A 215 25.17 7.49 18.09
N ASN A 216 24.46 8.54 18.50
CA ASN A 216 24.78 9.33 19.69
C ASN A 216 24.16 8.71 20.95
N SER A 217 24.03 9.47 22.04
CA SER A 217 23.33 9.05 23.26
C SER A 217 21.86 8.71 23.07
N HIS A 218 21.21 9.24 22.02
CA HIS A 218 19.80 9.00 21.67
C HIS A 218 19.64 7.85 20.66
N GLY A 219 20.67 7.04 20.43
CA GLY A 219 20.63 5.86 19.58
C GLY A 219 19.66 4.78 20.08
N VAL A 220 19.39 4.77 21.39
CA VAL A 220 18.44 3.89 22.07
C VAL A 220 17.59 4.72 23.03
N ASP A 221 16.29 4.54 22.97
CA ASP A 221 15.32 5.10 23.91
C ASP A 221 14.40 3.98 24.39
N LEU A 222 14.19 3.84 25.70
CA LEU A 222 13.35 2.80 26.28
C LEU A 222 12.34 3.42 27.25
N ASN A 223 11.08 3.44 26.82
CA ASN A 223 9.98 3.89 27.68
C ASN A 223 9.42 2.69 28.44
N ALA A 224 9.33 2.82 29.76
CA ALA A 224 8.76 1.80 30.64
C ALA A 224 7.23 1.73 30.47
N GLN A 225 6.62 0.66 31.00
CA GLN A 225 5.17 0.54 31.02
C GLN A 225 4.49 1.78 31.63
N GLY A 226 3.43 2.26 30.98
CA GLY A 226 2.68 3.43 31.42
C GLY A 226 3.24 4.77 30.91
N GLN A 227 4.44 4.81 30.33
CA GLN A 227 5.03 6.03 29.75
C GLN A 227 4.68 6.25 28.27
N PHE A 228 3.99 5.29 27.64
CA PHE A 228 3.60 5.34 26.23
C PHE A 228 2.26 4.62 26.00
N ASP A 229 1.60 4.89 24.88
CA ASP A 229 0.44 4.12 24.39
C ASP A 229 0.96 2.89 23.61
N PRO A 230 0.77 1.63 24.05
CA PRO A 230 1.25 0.47 23.28
C PRO A 230 0.62 0.35 21.89
N LEU A 231 -0.56 0.93 21.68
CA LEU A 231 -1.22 0.95 20.38
C LEU A 231 -0.59 1.98 19.42
N TYR A 232 0.33 2.81 19.91
CA TYR A 232 1.15 3.74 19.11
C TYR A 232 1.87 3.03 17.97
N ILE A 233 2.42 1.84 18.22
CA ILE A 233 3.22 1.07 17.25
C ILE A 233 2.39 0.63 16.03
N ALA A 234 1.08 0.51 16.19
CA ALA A 234 0.15 0.28 15.10
C ALA A 234 -0.31 1.59 14.45
N LYS A 235 -0.50 2.65 15.25
CA LYS A 235 -1.12 3.92 14.83
C LYS A 235 -0.15 4.91 14.20
N GLU A 236 0.84 5.46 14.89
CA GLU A 236 1.65 6.58 14.36
C GLU A 236 2.48 6.17 13.15
N ILE A 237 2.93 4.93 13.14
CA ILE A 237 3.70 4.42 12.02
C ILE A 237 2.80 4.43 10.76
N ALA A 238 1.52 4.05 10.87
CA ALA A 238 0.62 3.81 9.72
C ALA A 238 -0.39 4.94 9.44
N ALA A 239 -0.47 5.93 10.32
CA ALA A 239 -1.54 6.90 10.32
C ALA A 239 -1.44 7.90 9.17
N TYR A 240 -2.59 7.95 8.50
CA TYR A 240 -3.07 8.89 7.51
C TYR A 240 -3.38 10.29 8.08
N ASP A 241 -3.16 10.55 9.38
CA ASP A 241 -3.67 11.76 10.02
C ASP A 241 -2.90 12.16 11.29
N THR A 242 -2.67 13.47 11.43
CA THR A 242 -2.56 14.22 12.70
C THR A 242 -1.27 14.21 13.53
N LYS A 243 -0.15 14.59 12.94
CA LYS A 243 0.71 15.61 13.58
C LYS A 243 0.85 16.83 12.65
N ASN A 244 -0.26 17.57 12.50
CA ASN A 244 -0.26 18.89 11.83
C ASN A 244 0.53 19.97 12.61
N LYS A 245 1.28 19.60 13.65
CA LYS A 245 2.09 20.50 14.50
C LYS A 245 3.35 19.84 15.06
N SER A 246 3.91 18.83 14.39
CA SER A 246 5.27 18.45 14.72
C SER A 246 6.18 19.59 14.23
N LYS A 247 6.95 20.22 15.13
CA LYS A 247 8.05 21.13 14.78
C LYS A 247 9.15 20.44 13.96
N SER A 248 9.01 19.15 13.67
CA SER A 248 9.93 18.38 12.83
C SER A 248 9.52 18.47 11.36
N ASP A 249 10.53 18.54 10.51
CA ASP A 249 10.51 18.47 9.06
C ASP A 249 10.26 17.05 8.51
N LEU A 250 9.93 16.09 9.38
CA LEU A 250 9.65 14.70 9.04
C LEU A 250 8.31 14.55 8.32
N LYS A 251 8.35 13.91 7.15
CA LYS A 251 7.19 13.51 6.37
C LYS A 251 7.13 11.99 6.29
N ASN A 252 5.99 11.40 6.60
CA ASN A 252 5.78 9.98 6.32
C ASN A 252 5.65 9.75 4.79
N LEU A 253 5.80 8.50 4.36
CA LEU A 253 5.76 8.15 2.93
C LEU A 253 4.45 8.54 2.24
N PHE A 254 3.33 8.58 2.95
CA PHE A 254 2.05 8.98 2.38
C PHE A 254 1.90 10.49 2.22
N GLN A 255 2.53 11.28 3.10
CA GLN A 255 2.65 12.73 2.93
C GLN A 255 3.55 13.09 1.73
N LEU A 256 4.58 12.28 1.45
CA LEU A 256 5.35 12.43 0.21
C LEU A 256 4.49 12.19 -1.03
N LEU A 257 3.59 11.20 -1.00
CA LEU A 257 2.65 10.97 -2.09
C LEU A 257 1.65 12.13 -2.24
N ASP A 258 1.17 12.71 -1.14
CA ASP A 258 0.31 13.90 -1.20
C ASP A 258 1.02 15.10 -1.82
N ALA A 259 2.30 15.31 -1.49
CA ALA A 259 3.11 16.38 -2.07
C ALA A 259 3.42 16.10 -3.55
N SER A 260 3.78 14.86 -3.90
CA SER A 260 4.00 14.41 -5.28
C SER A 260 2.77 14.62 -6.15
N ALA A 261 1.58 14.27 -5.65
CA ALA A 261 0.31 14.48 -6.34
C ALA A 261 0.01 15.97 -6.60
N LYS A 262 0.64 16.89 -5.85
CA LYS A 262 0.58 18.35 -6.05
C LYS A 262 1.72 18.89 -6.92
N GLY A 263 2.60 18.04 -7.43
CA GLY A 263 3.70 18.40 -8.35
C GLY A 263 5.09 18.46 -7.71
N ASP A 264 5.25 18.09 -6.44
CA ASP A 264 6.58 18.08 -5.78
C ASP A 264 7.44 16.90 -6.28
N LYS A 265 8.36 17.20 -7.19
CA LYS A 265 9.32 16.25 -7.77
C LYS A 265 10.28 15.67 -6.74
N GLN A 266 10.66 16.42 -5.70
CA GLN A 266 11.56 15.91 -4.68
C GLN A 266 10.85 14.85 -3.84
N SER A 267 9.62 15.11 -3.43
CA SER A 267 8.81 14.13 -2.69
C SER A 267 8.57 12.86 -3.51
N ALA A 268 8.35 12.99 -4.82
CA ALA A 268 8.26 11.86 -5.74
C ALA A 268 9.53 10.99 -5.74
N ASN A 269 10.70 11.64 -5.87
CA ASN A 269 11.99 10.97 -5.88
C ASN A 269 12.31 10.32 -4.54
N ASP A 270 12.04 11.01 -3.44
CA ASP A 270 12.24 10.50 -2.08
C ASP A 270 11.37 9.28 -1.82
N TRP A 271 10.10 9.31 -2.24
CA TRP A 271 9.22 8.15 -2.08
C TRP A 271 9.78 6.92 -2.82
N ILE A 272 10.29 7.08 -4.05
CA ILE A 272 10.92 5.98 -4.80
C ILE A 272 12.21 5.51 -4.14
N ARG A 273 13.07 6.42 -3.66
CA ARG A 273 14.30 6.05 -2.94
C ARG A 273 13.98 5.26 -1.68
N ALA A 274 12.98 5.72 -0.91
CA ALA A 274 12.52 5.02 0.29
C ALA A 274 11.93 3.66 -0.06
N ALA A 275 11.08 3.58 -1.09
CA ALA A 275 10.50 2.33 -1.58
C ALA A 275 11.59 1.31 -1.94
N LYS A 276 12.63 1.70 -2.68
CA LYS A 276 13.78 0.84 -3.00
C LYS A 276 14.53 0.39 -1.75
N ALA A 277 14.70 1.28 -0.77
CA ALA A 277 15.48 0.99 0.42
C ALA A 277 14.78 0.01 1.38
N ILE A 278 13.45 0.08 1.49
CA ILE A 278 12.66 -0.73 2.44
C ILE A 278 11.93 -1.92 1.79
N GLN A 279 12.08 -2.12 0.48
CA GLN A 279 11.41 -3.18 -0.26
C GLN A 279 11.73 -4.57 0.33
N GLY A 280 10.76 -5.48 0.27
CA GLY A 280 10.92 -6.85 0.77
C GLY A 280 10.98 -6.97 2.29
N ARG A 281 10.79 -5.88 3.05
CA ARG A 281 10.78 -5.92 4.51
C ARG A 281 9.38 -5.83 5.05
N ASP A 282 9.09 -6.65 6.05
CA ASP A 282 7.84 -6.56 6.79
C ASP A 282 7.80 -5.31 7.64
N ARG A 283 6.57 -4.84 7.85
CA ARG A 283 6.32 -3.67 8.69
C ARG A 283 6.25 -4.01 10.16
N TRP A 284 5.65 -5.15 10.46
CA TRP A 284 5.57 -5.70 11.79
C TRP A 284 6.14 -7.11 11.79
N ASN A 285 6.86 -7.46 12.84
CA ASN A 285 7.34 -8.81 13.07
C ASN A 285 7.11 -9.17 14.54
N VAL A 286 6.38 -10.26 14.79
CA VAL A 286 6.03 -10.72 16.14
C VAL A 286 6.92 -11.87 16.64
N GLY A 287 7.77 -12.43 15.77
CA GLY A 287 8.61 -13.58 16.09
C GLY A 287 7.84 -14.71 16.80
N GLN A 288 8.46 -15.25 17.85
CA GLN A 288 7.89 -16.31 18.70
C GLN A 288 7.05 -15.78 19.87
N LEU A 289 6.81 -14.46 19.95
CA LEU A 289 6.12 -13.86 21.10
C LEU A 289 4.69 -14.41 21.25
N ALA A 290 3.93 -14.46 20.15
CA ALA A 290 2.56 -14.96 20.16
C ALA A 290 2.50 -16.43 20.64
N GLN A 291 3.38 -17.27 20.12
CA GLN A 291 3.52 -18.68 20.53
C GLN A 291 3.80 -18.81 22.03
N LYS A 292 4.76 -18.05 22.57
CA LYS A 292 5.13 -18.10 23.99
C LYS A 292 4.05 -17.56 24.92
N LEU A 293 3.24 -16.62 24.44
CA LEU A 293 2.08 -16.12 25.17
C LEU A 293 0.85 -17.03 25.07
N GLY A 294 0.88 -18.04 24.18
CA GLY A 294 -0.27 -18.92 23.92
C GLY A 294 -1.41 -18.23 23.17
N ILE A 295 -1.11 -17.22 22.33
CA ILE A 295 -2.11 -16.48 21.54
C ILE A 295 -1.88 -16.68 20.04
N PRO A 296 -2.92 -16.55 19.18
CA PRO A 296 -2.74 -16.61 17.74
C PRO A 296 -1.85 -15.47 17.23
N CYS A 297 -1.05 -15.76 16.21
CA CYS A 297 -0.30 -14.75 15.46
C CYS A 297 -1.26 -13.75 14.78
N PRO A 298 -0.83 -12.50 14.51
CA PRO A 298 -1.68 -11.53 13.81
C PRO A 298 -2.20 -12.02 12.45
N SER A 299 -1.45 -12.86 11.75
CA SER A 299 -1.87 -13.48 10.48
C SER A 299 -3.08 -14.39 10.60
N ASP A 300 -3.23 -15.05 11.75
CA ASP A 300 -4.25 -16.07 12.01
C ASP A 300 -5.32 -15.57 12.97
N TRP A 301 -5.13 -14.38 13.54
CA TRP A 301 -6.05 -13.78 14.46
C TRP A 301 -7.25 -13.18 13.72
N LYS A 302 -8.44 -13.54 14.20
CA LYS A 302 -9.69 -12.93 13.76
C LYS A 302 -10.22 -12.08 14.88
N LYS A 303 -10.55 -10.83 14.55
CA LYS A 303 -11.24 -9.95 15.50
C LYS A 303 -12.52 -10.64 15.98
N PRO A 304 -12.72 -10.82 17.29
CA PRO A 304 -13.97 -11.34 17.82
C PRO A 304 -15.14 -10.51 17.28
N GLU A 305 -16.15 -11.18 16.75
CA GLU A 305 -17.34 -10.51 16.23
C GLU A 305 -18.10 -9.84 17.38
N GLY A 306 -17.82 -8.57 17.63
CA GLY A 306 -18.84 -7.69 18.19
C GLY A 306 -19.92 -7.53 17.13
N ILE A 307 -21.19 -7.53 17.52
CA ILE A 307 -22.36 -7.40 16.62
C ILE A 307 -22.23 -6.12 15.78
N ALA A 308 -21.48 -6.19 14.68
CA ALA A 308 -21.50 -5.19 13.65
C ALA A 308 -22.81 -5.45 12.94
N LYS A 309 -23.88 -4.74 13.34
CA LYS A 309 -25.12 -4.70 12.56
C LYS A 309 -24.72 -4.39 11.12
N ILE A 310 -24.78 -5.41 10.27
CA ILE A 310 -24.73 -5.23 8.84
C ILE A 310 -25.97 -4.39 8.54
N ASP A 311 -25.76 -3.12 8.19
CA ASP A 311 -26.86 -2.27 7.75
C ASP A 311 -27.48 -2.93 6.51
N PRO A 312 -28.75 -3.34 6.54
CA PRO A 312 -29.41 -4.01 5.42
C PRO A 312 -29.52 -3.11 4.17
N GLN A 313 -29.17 -1.83 4.24
CA GLN A 313 -29.19 -0.88 3.11
C GLN A 313 -27.85 -0.77 2.36
N ARG A 314 -27.17 -1.89 2.07
CA ARG A 314 -25.98 -1.89 1.21
C ARG A 314 -26.39 -1.79 -0.26
N LEU A 315 -26.03 -0.70 -0.92
CA LEU A 315 -26.12 -0.60 -2.38
C LEU A 315 -24.87 -1.23 -3.01
N VAL A 316 -25.07 -2.22 -3.87
CA VAL A 316 -24.01 -2.84 -4.67
C VAL A 316 -24.11 -2.33 -6.10
N ILE A 317 -23.04 -1.75 -6.60
CA ILE A 317 -22.95 -1.21 -7.96
C ILE A 317 -21.94 -2.09 -8.71
N SER A 318 -22.34 -2.57 -9.89
CA SER A 318 -21.50 -3.38 -10.76
C SER A 318 -21.25 -2.69 -12.11
N TYR A 319 -20.08 -2.93 -12.68
CA TYR A 319 -19.72 -2.52 -14.05
C TYR A 319 -18.58 -3.39 -14.59
N PRO A 320 -18.32 -3.43 -15.91
CA PRO A 320 -17.28 -4.30 -16.47
C PRO A 320 -15.89 -4.05 -15.88
N GLN A 321 -15.25 -5.11 -15.40
CA GLN A 321 -13.88 -5.08 -14.87
C GLN A 321 -12.85 -4.51 -15.87
N PRO A 322 -12.92 -4.78 -17.18
CA PRO A 322 -12.02 -4.15 -18.15
C PRO A 322 -12.08 -2.62 -18.13
N GLN A 323 -13.30 -2.06 -18.04
CA GLN A 323 -13.50 -0.61 -17.90
C GLN A 323 -12.90 -0.10 -16.59
N HIS A 324 -13.06 -0.84 -15.49
CA HIS A 324 -12.42 -0.51 -14.22
C HIS A 324 -10.89 -0.41 -14.36
N MET A 325 -10.26 -1.40 -15.00
CA MET A 325 -8.80 -1.46 -15.12
C MET A 325 -8.24 -0.29 -15.93
N ILE A 326 -8.93 0.12 -17.01
CA ILE A 326 -8.56 1.28 -17.82
C ILE A 326 -8.83 2.58 -17.06
N ALA A 327 -10.03 2.75 -16.49
CA ALA A 327 -10.41 3.95 -15.74
C ALA A 327 -9.47 4.23 -14.55
N THR A 328 -8.91 3.18 -13.95
CA THR A 328 -7.99 3.27 -12.81
C THR A 328 -6.52 3.11 -13.20
N SER A 329 -6.20 3.07 -14.49
CA SER A 329 -4.83 2.93 -15.00
C SER A 329 -3.90 3.98 -14.38
N PRO A 330 -2.67 3.61 -13.97
CA PRO A 330 -1.70 4.59 -13.49
C PRO A 330 -1.35 5.63 -14.56
N ALA A 331 -1.53 5.32 -15.84
CA ALA A 331 -1.30 6.29 -16.92
C ALA A 331 -2.31 7.46 -16.88
N ASN A 332 -3.47 7.28 -16.24
CA ASN A 332 -4.43 8.35 -16.09
C ASN A 332 -3.83 9.52 -15.27
N PRO A 333 -3.91 10.78 -15.73
CA PRO A 333 -3.42 11.92 -14.97
C PRO A 333 -4.22 12.14 -13.67
N ARG A 334 -5.45 11.64 -13.59
CA ARG A 334 -6.36 11.77 -12.45
C ARG A 334 -6.49 10.44 -11.71
N ALA A 335 -6.78 10.52 -10.41
CA ALA A 335 -7.02 9.34 -9.58
C ALA A 335 -8.40 8.72 -9.86
N GLY A 336 -8.53 7.97 -10.95
CA GLY A 336 -9.81 7.46 -11.45
C GLY A 336 -10.64 6.73 -10.40
N LEU A 337 -10.01 5.87 -9.57
CA LEU A 337 -10.71 5.17 -8.49
C LEU A 337 -11.36 6.14 -7.49
N ALA A 338 -10.67 7.24 -7.14
CA ALA A 338 -11.20 8.25 -6.22
C ALA A 338 -12.44 8.96 -6.80
N PHE A 339 -12.46 9.19 -8.11
CA PHE A 339 -13.60 9.78 -8.81
C PHE A 339 -14.78 8.81 -8.91
N ILE A 340 -14.52 7.55 -9.23
CA ILE A 340 -15.54 6.49 -9.29
C ILE A 340 -16.21 6.32 -7.92
N LEU A 341 -15.42 6.18 -6.85
CA LEU A 341 -15.97 6.06 -5.48
C LEU A 341 -16.74 7.32 -5.06
N ARG A 342 -16.29 8.52 -5.47
CA ARG A 342 -17.07 9.75 -5.26
C ARG A 342 -18.40 9.74 -6.00
N ALA A 343 -18.44 9.25 -7.24
CA ALA A 343 -19.67 9.14 -8.02
C ALA A 343 -20.63 8.12 -7.38
N ALA A 344 -20.13 6.95 -6.97
CA ALA A 344 -20.90 5.88 -6.34
C ALA A 344 -21.70 6.32 -5.11
N ARG A 345 -21.17 7.24 -4.30
CA ARG A 345 -21.92 7.79 -3.15
C ARG A 345 -23.20 8.54 -3.52
N ASN A 346 -23.33 8.96 -4.79
CA ASN A 346 -24.52 9.63 -5.30
C ASN A 346 -25.41 8.71 -6.15
N GLU A 347 -25.05 7.43 -6.31
CA GLU A 347 -25.75 6.50 -7.20
C GLU A 347 -27.23 6.36 -6.83
N ALA A 348 -27.54 6.22 -5.54
CA ALA A 348 -28.91 6.09 -5.04
C ALA A 348 -29.78 7.33 -5.37
N ALA A 349 -29.18 8.52 -5.40
CA ALA A 349 -29.90 9.76 -5.73
C ALA A 349 -29.91 10.07 -7.24
N ARG A 350 -28.91 9.56 -7.98
CA ARG A 350 -28.69 9.82 -9.41
C ARG A 350 -28.15 8.53 -10.08
N PRO A 351 -29.04 7.62 -10.51
CA PRO A 351 -28.64 6.39 -11.16
C PRO A 351 -27.76 6.61 -12.41
N GLY A 352 -26.82 5.70 -12.63
CA GLY A 352 -25.84 5.72 -13.71
C GLY A 352 -24.69 6.71 -13.52
N THR A 353 -24.60 7.42 -12.38
CA THR A 353 -23.48 8.36 -12.14
C THR A 353 -22.14 7.64 -12.07
N THR A 354 -22.10 6.44 -11.49
CA THR A 354 -20.89 5.61 -11.42
C THR A 354 -20.44 5.18 -12.80
N GLN A 355 -21.33 4.59 -13.60
CA GLN A 355 -21.01 4.12 -14.95
C GLN A 355 -20.52 5.27 -15.85
N ARG A 356 -21.19 6.43 -15.83
CA ARG A 356 -20.73 7.62 -16.58
C ARG A 356 -19.34 8.08 -16.12
N MET A 357 -19.05 8.01 -14.82
CA MET A 357 -17.74 8.37 -14.30
C MET A 357 -16.65 7.37 -14.72
N VAL A 358 -16.96 6.06 -14.73
CA VAL A 358 -16.04 5.02 -15.21
C VAL A 358 -15.65 5.30 -16.66
N LEU A 359 -16.64 5.45 -17.55
CA LEU A 359 -16.39 5.73 -18.98
C LEU A 359 -15.61 7.02 -19.18
N ARG A 360 -15.97 8.09 -18.45
CA ARG A 360 -15.21 9.36 -18.50
C ARG A 360 -13.75 9.16 -18.08
N MET A 361 -13.49 8.36 -17.06
CA MET A 361 -12.11 8.08 -16.64
C MET A 361 -11.38 7.19 -17.65
N CYS A 362 -12.08 6.28 -18.35
CA CYS A 362 -11.49 5.56 -19.49
C CYS A 362 -11.04 6.52 -20.60
N ASP A 363 -11.88 7.48 -20.98
CA ASP A 363 -11.53 8.47 -22.02
C ASP A 363 -10.31 9.30 -21.62
N GLU A 364 -10.22 9.70 -20.35
CA GLU A 364 -9.05 10.43 -19.83
C GLU A 364 -7.78 9.58 -19.87
N THR A 365 -7.87 8.28 -19.56
CA THR A 365 -6.75 7.34 -19.72
C THR A 365 -6.34 7.22 -21.19
N ILE A 366 -7.30 7.00 -22.09
CA ILE A 366 -7.04 6.85 -23.54
C ILE A 366 -6.35 8.10 -24.09
N LYS A 367 -6.82 9.29 -23.71
CA LYS A 367 -6.16 10.55 -24.10
C LYS A 367 -4.72 10.62 -23.60
N ALA A 368 -4.47 10.25 -22.34
CA ALA A 368 -3.13 10.27 -21.76
C ALA A 368 -2.17 9.28 -22.43
N ASP A 369 -2.63 8.06 -22.71
CA ASP A 369 -1.84 7.04 -23.41
C ASP A 369 -1.54 7.46 -24.85
N VAL A 370 -2.51 8.08 -25.56
CA VAL A 370 -2.28 8.66 -26.89
C VAL A 370 -1.19 9.72 -26.87
N GLU A 371 -1.20 10.64 -25.89
CA GLU A 371 -0.12 11.62 -25.74
C GLU A 371 1.23 10.96 -25.43
N GLN A 372 1.24 9.86 -24.67
CA GLN A 372 2.47 9.10 -24.43
C GLN A 372 2.99 8.42 -25.71
N ILE A 373 2.11 7.89 -26.57
CA ILE A 373 2.48 7.33 -27.87
C ILE A 373 3.10 8.42 -28.75
N LYS A 374 2.47 9.60 -28.83
CA LYS A 374 3.02 10.75 -29.56
C LYS A 374 4.40 11.15 -29.06
N PHE A 375 4.55 11.27 -27.74
CA PHE A 375 5.83 11.64 -27.11
C PHE A 375 6.95 10.61 -27.42
N LYS A 376 6.64 9.31 -27.39
CA LYS A 376 7.61 8.25 -27.76
C LYS A 376 8.09 8.41 -29.20
N HIS A 377 7.17 8.63 -30.14
CA HIS A 377 7.51 8.83 -31.54
C HIS A 377 8.29 10.13 -31.78
N ALA A 378 7.93 11.22 -31.09
CA ALA A 378 8.70 12.47 -31.12
C ALA A 378 10.15 12.28 -30.62
N LYS A 379 10.35 11.50 -29.54
CA LYS A 379 11.69 11.16 -29.04
C LYS A 379 12.47 10.31 -30.03
N THR A 380 11.81 9.37 -30.72
CA THR A 380 12.43 8.58 -31.79
C THR A 380 12.85 9.46 -32.96
N LEU A 381 11.99 10.38 -33.41
CA LEU A 381 12.31 11.35 -34.45
C LEU A 381 13.53 12.20 -34.07
N ALA A 382 13.55 12.75 -32.86
CA ALA A 382 14.66 13.57 -32.37
C ALA A 382 16.00 12.82 -32.34
N LYS A 383 16.00 11.50 -32.13
CA LYS A 383 17.20 10.66 -32.18
C LYS A 383 17.67 10.36 -33.61
N LEU A 384 16.73 10.28 -34.56
CA LEU A 384 17.01 9.91 -35.93
C LEU A 384 17.43 11.11 -36.77
N ILE A 385 16.87 12.30 -36.51
CA ILE A 385 17.21 13.54 -37.21
C ILE A 385 18.68 13.88 -36.95
N LYS A 386 19.45 14.06 -38.03
CA LYS A 386 20.84 14.54 -37.97
C LYS A 386 20.91 16.00 -38.39
N SER A 387 21.89 16.72 -37.84
CA SER A 387 22.16 18.12 -38.24
C SER A 387 22.52 18.23 -39.73
N SER A 388 23.14 17.18 -40.29
CA SER A 388 23.55 17.07 -41.69
C SER A 388 22.40 16.86 -42.69
N PHE A 389 21.17 16.61 -42.23
CA PHE A 389 20.05 16.36 -43.14
C PHE A 389 19.57 17.64 -43.83
N THR A 390 19.25 17.53 -45.12
CA THR A 390 18.58 18.58 -45.89
C THR A 390 17.15 18.81 -45.38
N ALA A 391 16.52 19.90 -45.83
CA ALA A 391 15.13 20.19 -45.46
C ALA A 391 14.18 19.08 -45.92
N GLU A 392 14.34 18.59 -47.15
CA GLU A 392 13.54 17.50 -47.73
C GLU A 392 13.73 16.17 -46.98
N GLU A 393 14.97 15.86 -46.59
CA GLU A 393 15.26 14.64 -45.80
C GLU A 393 14.61 14.70 -44.41
N LYS A 394 14.62 15.88 -43.76
CA LYS A 394 13.94 16.10 -42.48
C LYS A 394 12.43 15.95 -42.63
N GLU A 395 11.84 16.53 -43.67
CA GLU A 395 10.40 16.43 -43.95
C GLU A 395 9.98 14.99 -44.21
N ARG A 396 10.72 14.25 -45.05
CA ARG A 396 10.45 12.83 -45.33
C ARG A 396 10.50 11.96 -44.07
N MET A 397 11.46 12.22 -43.19
CA MET A 397 11.55 11.53 -41.90
C MET A 397 10.41 11.90 -40.96
N CYS A 398 10.05 13.18 -40.87
CA CYS A 398 8.90 13.64 -40.09
C CYS A 398 7.61 12.95 -40.55
N ALA A 399 7.36 12.92 -41.86
CA ALA A 399 6.19 12.26 -42.45
C ALA A 399 6.15 10.75 -42.13
N LYS A 400 7.29 10.06 -42.24
CA LYS A 400 7.41 8.63 -41.90
C LYS A 400 7.07 8.36 -40.43
N ILE A 401 7.65 9.13 -39.51
CA ILE A 401 7.38 8.95 -38.07
C ILE A 401 5.94 9.35 -37.73
N HIS A 402 5.39 10.38 -38.37
CA HIS A 402 4.00 10.77 -38.20
C HIS A 402 3.02 9.66 -38.62
N SER A 403 3.28 9.00 -39.76
CA SER A 403 2.50 7.86 -40.23
C SER A 403 2.52 6.71 -39.22
N HIS A 404 3.71 6.31 -38.73
CA HIS A 404 3.85 5.27 -37.71
C HIS A 404 3.12 5.65 -36.40
N CYS A 405 3.23 6.91 -35.98
CA CYS A 405 2.53 7.39 -34.79
C CYS A 405 1.01 7.31 -34.96
N THR A 406 0.48 7.67 -36.13
CA THR A 406 -0.96 7.62 -36.44
C THR A 406 -1.47 6.19 -36.42
N PHE A 407 -0.73 5.26 -37.04
CA PHE A 407 -1.05 3.84 -37.03
C PHE A 407 -1.08 3.28 -35.60
N ALA A 408 -0.04 3.56 -34.79
CA ALA A 408 0.03 3.11 -33.40
C ALA A 408 -1.12 3.65 -32.53
N ILE A 409 -1.57 4.89 -32.77
CA ILE A 409 -2.73 5.46 -32.07
C ILE A 409 -4.03 4.74 -32.47
N ALA A 410 -4.22 4.47 -33.76
CA ALA A 410 -5.41 3.78 -34.26
C ALA A 410 -5.50 2.35 -33.71
N GLU A 411 -4.39 1.61 -33.75
CA GLU A 411 -4.27 0.26 -33.18
C GLU A 411 -4.56 0.28 -31.68
N TYR A 412 -3.90 1.15 -30.91
CA TYR A 412 -4.14 1.29 -29.47
C TYR A 412 -5.62 1.56 -29.14
N ARG A 413 -6.28 2.46 -29.88
CA ARG A 413 -7.70 2.77 -29.67
C ARG A 413 -8.59 1.57 -29.97
N ALA A 414 -8.35 0.87 -31.08
CA ALA A 414 -9.11 -0.31 -31.46
C ALA A 414 -8.99 -1.43 -30.41
N THR A 415 -7.76 -1.72 -29.96
CA THR A 415 -7.49 -2.72 -28.92
C THR A 415 -8.09 -2.33 -27.58
N THR A 416 -7.98 -1.06 -27.19
CA THR A 416 -8.55 -0.59 -25.91
C THR A 416 -10.07 -0.66 -25.93
N TYR A 417 -10.69 -0.27 -27.04
CA TYR A 417 -12.15 -0.35 -27.21
C TYR A 417 -12.66 -1.79 -27.15
N SER A 418 -12.00 -2.74 -27.84
CA SER A 418 -12.38 -4.15 -27.79
C SER A 418 -12.23 -4.75 -26.39
N TYR A 419 -11.23 -4.31 -25.61
CA TYR A 419 -11.09 -4.70 -24.22
C TYR A 419 -12.20 -4.10 -23.32
N MET A 420 -12.58 -2.83 -23.53
CA MET A 420 -13.67 -2.18 -22.77
C MET A 420 -15.05 -2.77 -23.02
N HIS A 421 -15.25 -3.30 -24.23
CA HIS A 421 -16.50 -3.86 -24.71
C HIS A 421 -16.25 -5.28 -25.22
N PRO A 422 -15.89 -6.22 -24.33
CA PRO A 422 -15.67 -7.60 -24.74
C PRO A 422 -16.98 -8.13 -25.32
N ALA A 423 -16.88 -8.85 -26.44
CA ALA A 423 -18.03 -9.54 -26.99
C ALA A 423 -18.66 -10.42 -25.89
N PRO A 424 -20.00 -10.52 -25.83
CA PRO A 424 -20.64 -11.44 -24.89
C PRO A 424 -20.01 -12.82 -25.11
N LYS A 425 -19.57 -13.46 -24.02
CA LYS A 425 -19.11 -14.85 -24.13
C LYS A 425 -20.28 -15.65 -24.75
N PRO A 426 -20.04 -16.52 -25.73
CA PRO A 426 -21.06 -17.48 -26.13
C PRO A 426 -21.55 -18.16 -24.85
N ALA A 427 -22.87 -18.30 -24.72
CA ALA A 427 -23.46 -19.03 -23.60
C ALA A 427 -22.70 -20.36 -23.45
N PRO A 428 -22.42 -20.84 -22.22
CA PRO A 428 -21.88 -22.18 -22.06
C PRO A 428 -22.79 -23.10 -22.87
N GLN A 429 -22.25 -23.78 -23.88
CA GLN A 429 -22.99 -24.86 -24.51
C GLN A 429 -23.34 -25.80 -23.38
N VAL A 430 -24.64 -25.93 -23.09
CA VAL A 430 -25.13 -27.01 -22.26
C VAL A 430 -24.65 -28.26 -22.98
N GLN A 431 -23.65 -28.93 -22.40
CA GLN A 431 -23.28 -30.25 -22.87
C GLN A 431 -24.49 -31.10 -22.50
N GLU A 432 -25.38 -31.31 -23.46
CA GLU A 432 -26.52 -32.19 -23.28
C GLU A 432 -25.96 -33.55 -22.89
N ASP A 433 -26.26 -33.96 -21.66
CA ASP A 433 -25.84 -35.24 -21.14
C ASP A 433 -26.73 -36.32 -21.75
N TYR A 434 -26.25 -36.88 -22.86
CA TYR A 434 -26.91 -37.99 -23.54
C TYR A 434 -26.64 -39.35 -22.86
N SER A 435 -26.03 -39.40 -21.66
CA SER A 435 -25.78 -40.67 -20.96
C SER A 435 -27.05 -41.44 -20.57
N GLY A 436 -28.22 -40.79 -20.68
CA GLY A 436 -29.53 -41.41 -20.50
C GLY A 436 -30.19 -41.95 -21.78
N LEU A 437 -29.58 -41.78 -22.96
CA LEU A 437 -30.11 -42.37 -24.19
C LEU A 437 -29.84 -43.87 -24.21
N ILE A 438 -30.91 -44.67 -24.23
CA ILE A 438 -30.83 -46.13 -24.38
C ILE A 438 -30.29 -46.43 -25.79
N PRO A 439 -29.17 -47.17 -25.94
CA PRO A 439 -28.68 -47.57 -27.24
C PRO A 439 -29.73 -48.44 -27.97
N GLY A 440 -30.16 -48.01 -29.16
CA GLY A 440 -31.04 -48.81 -30.04
C GLY A 440 -32.48 -48.34 -30.21
N LEU A 441 -32.84 -47.14 -29.73
CA LEU A 441 -34.11 -46.49 -30.08
C LEU A 441 -33.86 -45.34 -31.06
N GLU A 442 -33.54 -45.68 -32.31
CA GLU A 442 -33.69 -44.74 -33.42
C GLU A 442 -35.20 -44.59 -33.67
N LEU A 443 -35.76 -43.44 -33.31
CA LEU A 443 -37.06 -43.04 -33.84
C LEU A 443 -36.85 -42.70 -35.32
N ASP A 444 -37.25 -43.62 -36.19
CA ASP A 444 -37.38 -43.40 -37.63
C ASP A 444 -38.40 -42.28 -37.86
N PHE A 445 -37.91 -41.12 -38.29
CA PHE A 445 -38.73 -40.04 -38.84
C PHE A 445 -38.47 -39.99 -40.35
N SER A 446 -39.01 -40.98 -41.05
CA SER A 446 -39.38 -40.87 -42.45
C SER A 446 -40.59 -39.95 -42.62
#